data_AF-A0A2V6CY22-F1
#
_entry.id   AF-A0A2V6CY22-F1
#
_cell.length_a   1.000
_cell.length_b   1.000
_cell.length_c   1.000
_cell.angle_alpha   90.00
_cell.angle_beta   90.00
_cell.angle_gamma   90.00
#
_symmetry.space_group_name_H-M   'P 1'
#
loop_
_entity.id
_entity.type
_entity.pdbx_description
1 polymer ?
#
loop_
_entity_poly.entity_id
_entity_poly.type
_entity_poly.pdbx_seq_one_letter_code
_entity_poly.pdbx_strand_id
1 'polypeptide(L)'
;MKIAIRFWQYCSYLALRLCEGLIGLLPLDGAFVIGKIGGELMYRSLRKRRKMALANLRLAFGAEMSETQLHALNRKHFQLLGANFLAGLKASTMPNEKIWERVTANIPEERPRIGWLALISHLGCWELFSHLAERIPEYRFGAVYRRLYNPYLDRHLRKTRAKSGTTLFDRYDDLLKCVRFLREGGVVGILIDQRAGRAGLWTPLFGRLASSSTLAATLSIRTRAPVLPIAIETCGRARWKMIISDPVFPAEDEDTELFTARINRLLEEMIRHSPADWLWAHNRWKPNRPALLFARDQRRRVFLPPDLDRTKLVPFRILIVSPNTREAAVVTHAAVRAIQRGRPDAWLAALTPGDFAEIWRDTSEVNQTIEFDSESAFALASKIRRTAEFDAAIFFSPTWKTALAVWRAGIPIRVARRCGLMSVLFNLYPQRPKDISDPIRLNLRLAKSIGANIDGLP
;
A
#
# COMPACT_ATOMS: atom_id res chain seq x y z
N MET A 1 -1.47 34.87 -12.56
CA MET A 1 -1.56 33.48 -12.02
C MET A 1 -0.33 32.62 -12.36
N LYS A 2 0.08 32.45 -13.64
CA LYS A 2 1.24 31.60 -14.02
C LYS A 2 2.60 32.06 -13.46
N ILE A 3 2.82 33.38 -13.37
CA ILE A 3 4.05 33.96 -12.79
C ILE A 3 4.16 33.66 -11.29
N ALA A 4 3.07 33.87 -10.54
CA ALA A 4 3.00 33.53 -9.12
C ALA A 4 3.27 32.03 -8.87
N ILE A 5 2.71 31.13 -9.69
CA ILE A 5 2.98 29.69 -9.59
C ILE A 5 4.47 29.40 -9.82
N ARG A 6 5.09 29.99 -10.86
CA ARG A 6 6.53 29.82 -11.14
C ARG A 6 7.41 30.39 -10.03
N PHE A 7 7.04 31.53 -9.44
CA PHE A 7 7.72 32.12 -8.29
C PHE A 7 7.70 31.17 -7.09
N TRP A 8 6.53 30.67 -6.70
CA TRP A 8 6.42 29.69 -5.60
C TRP A 8 7.18 28.38 -5.87
N GLN A 9 7.14 27.89 -7.12
CA GLN A 9 7.93 26.73 -7.53
C GLN A 9 9.43 26.98 -7.39
N TYR A 10 9.90 28.18 -7.73
CA TYR A 10 11.29 28.57 -7.58
C TYR A 10 11.69 28.74 -6.11
N CYS A 11 10.87 29.41 -5.29
CA CYS A 11 11.08 29.50 -3.84
C CYS A 11 11.16 28.12 -3.18
N SER A 12 10.30 27.17 -3.60
CA SER A 12 10.36 25.78 -3.12
C SER A 12 11.67 25.09 -3.49
N TYR A 13 12.22 25.37 -4.68
CA TYR A 13 13.53 24.88 -5.09
C TYR A 13 14.65 25.51 -4.26
N LEU A 14 14.63 26.83 -4.02
CA LEU A 14 15.61 27.48 -3.15
C LEU A 14 15.58 26.93 -1.72
N ALA A 15 14.37 26.69 -1.17
CA ALA A 15 14.21 26.07 0.13
C ALA A 15 14.83 24.66 0.16
N LEU A 16 14.61 23.83 -0.86
CA LEU A 16 15.28 22.54 -0.98
C LEU A 16 16.81 22.70 -0.99
N ARG A 17 17.35 23.62 -1.80
CA ARG A 17 18.79 23.84 -1.93
C ARG A 17 19.42 24.33 -0.62
N LEU A 18 18.73 25.20 0.11
CA LEU A 18 19.15 25.64 1.44
C LEU A 18 19.17 24.45 2.42
N CYS A 19 18.12 23.64 2.43
CA CYS A 19 18.07 22.42 3.25
C CYS A 19 19.19 21.44 2.91
N GLU A 20 19.45 21.17 1.62
CA GLU A 20 20.56 20.33 1.18
C GLU A 20 21.91 20.89 1.64
N GLY A 21 22.12 22.21 1.56
CA GLY A 21 23.32 22.88 2.05
C GLY A 21 23.52 22.72 3.55
N LEU A 22 22.46 22.96 4.34
CA LEU A 22 22.49 22.81 5.80
C LEU A 22 22.74 21.35 6.22
N ILE A 23 22.07 20.40 5.57
CA ILE A 23 22.29 18.96 5.80
C ILE A 23 23.71 18.58 5.40
N GLY A 24 24.25 19.16 4.33
CA GLY A 24 25.61 18.96 3.86
C GLY A 24 26.68 19.27 4.91
N LEU A 25 26.41 20.16 5.86
CA LEU A 25 27.33 20.50 6.96
C LEU A 25 27.36 19.45 8.08
N LEU A 26 26.35 18.58 8.17
CA LEU A 26 26.27 17.57 9.22
C LEU A 26 27.18 16.37 8.90
N PRO A 27 27.88 15.81 9.90
CA PRO A 27 28.49 14.50 9.74
C PRO A 27 27.40 13.44 9.54
N LEU A 28 27.69 12.38 8.78
CA LEU A 28 26.69 11.35 8.42
C LEU A 28 26.06 10.69 9.66
N ASP A 29 26.86 10.37 10.68
CA ASP A 29 26.37 9.86 11.96
C ASP A 29 25.44 10.85 12.68
N GLY A 30 25.78 12.14 12.62
CA GLY A 30 24.96 13.20 13.19
C GLY A 30 23.62 13.31 12.48
N ALA A 31 23.62 13.31 11.14
CA ALA A 31 22.40 13.28 10.32
C ALA A 31 21.53 12.06 10.65
N PHE A 32 22.13 10.87 10.82
CA PHE A 32 21.39 9.67 11.20
C PHE A 32 20.76 9.79 12.60
N VAL A 33 21.51 10.28 13.60
CA VAL A 33 21.01 10.43 14.98
C VAL A 33 19.91 11.49 15.06
N ILE A 34 20.12 12.65 14.43
CA ILE A 34 19.10 13.72 14.36
C ILE A 34 17.85 13.20 13.67
N GLY A 35 18.00 12.48 12.57
CA GLY A 35 16.90 11.85 11.85
C GLY A 35 16.15 10.85 12.73
N LYS A 36 16.87 10.03 13.51
CA LYS A 36 16.29 9.07 14.47
C LYS A 36 15.44 9.77 15.54
N ILE A 37 15.94 10.87 16.10
CA ILE A 37 15.22 11.70 17.07
C ILE A 37 13.97 12.30 16.42
N GLY A 38 14.10 12.85 15.20
CA GLY A 38 12.96 13.35 14.42
C GLY A 38 11.91 12.27 14.18
N GLY A 39 12.32 11.05 13.85
CA GLY A 39 11.45 9.88 13.71
C GLY A 39 10.68 9.54 14.99
N GLU A 40 11.35 9.56 16.15
CA GLU A 40 10.70 9.37 17.46
C GLU A 40 9.67 10.48 17.75
N LEU A 41 9.99 11.74 17.45
CA LEU A 41 9.05 12.85 17.58
C LEU A 41 7.83 12.68 16.66
N MET A 42 8.04 12.23 15.41
CA MET A 42 6.97 11.91 14.47
C MET A 42 6.08 10.77 14.99
N TYR A 43 6.65 9.72 15.58
CA TYR A 43 5.89 8.62 16.18
C TYR A 43 4.95 9.10 17.30
N ARG A 44 5.41 10.05 18.13
CA ARG A 44 4.63 10.62 19.23
C ARG A 44 3.53 11.58 18.75
N SER A 45 3.86 12.45 17.80
CA SER A 45 2.98 13.53 17.33
C SER A 45 1.99 13.10 16.23
N LEU A 46 2.43 12.28 15.26
CA LEU A 46 1.64 11.90 14.08
C LEU A 46 0.79 10.66 14.33
N ARG A 47 -0.14 10.74 15.29
CA ARG A 47 -1.02 9.63 15.69
C ARG A 47 -1.69 8.90 14.52
N LYS A 48 -2.14 9.63 13.50
CA LYS A 48 -2.78 9.04 12.29
C LYS A 48 -1.81 8.16 11.49
N ARG A 49 -0.57 8.60 11.29
CA ARG A 49 0.47 7.85 10.58
C ARG A 49 0.93 6.64 11.39
N ARG A 50 1.14 6.82 12.70
CA ARG A 50 1.46 5.71 13.62
C ARG A 50 0.42 4.59 13.57
N LYS A 51 -0.87 4.94 13.65
CA LYS A 51 -1.97 3.96 13.59
C LYS A 51 -2.04 3.24 12.24
N MET A 52 -1.79 3.95 11.14
CA MET A 52 -1.75 3.36 9.80
C MET A 52 -0.59 2.37 9.66
N ALA A 53 0.61 2.74 10.10
CA ALA A 53 1.77 1.85 10.07
C ALA A 53 1.54 0.61 10.94
N LEU A 54 0.94 0.76 12.13
CA LEU A 54 0.57 -0.39 12.96
C LEU A 54 -0.45 -1.30 12.29
N ALA A 55 -1.49 -0.74 11.65
CA ALA A 55 -2.48 -1.54 10.94
C ALA A 55 -1.86 -2.32 9.78
N ASN A 56 -0.94 -1.70 9.04
CA ASN A 56 -0.18 -2.37 7.99
C ASN A 56 0.70 -3.50 8.55
N LEU A 57 1.38 -3.26 9.68
CA LEU A 57 2.19 -4.27 10.37
C LEU A 57 1.35 -5.45 10.88
N ARG A 58 0.13 -5.21 11.39
CA ARG A 58 -0.81 -6.27 11.77
C ARG A 58 -1.25 -7.11 10.58
N LEU A 59 -1.51 -6.48 9.44
CA LEU A 59 -1.84 -7.22 8.21
C LEU A 59 -0.67 -8.12 7.78
N ALA A 60 0.57 -7.65 7.94
CA ALA A 60 1.75 -8.37 7.47
C ALA A 60 2.27 -9.44 8.45
N PHE A 61 2.29 -9.14 9.75
CA PHE A 61 2.95 -9.92 10.79
C PHE A 61 2.04 -10.29 11.96
N GLY A 62 0.74 -9.98 11.92
CA GLY A 62 -0.17 -10.22 13.05
C GLY A 62 -0.38 -11.70 13.41
N ALA A 63 -0.08 -12.62 12.47
CA ALA A 63 -0.08 -14.06 12.75
C ALA A 63 1.25 -14.55 13.38
N GLU A 64 2.32 -13.76 13.29
CA GLU A 64 3.68 -14.14 13.66
C GLU A 64 4.19 -13.37 14.89
N MET A 65 3.59 -12.21 15.19
CA MET A 65 4.02 -11.29 16.23
C MET A 65 2.87 -10.87 17.13
N SER A 66 3.15 -10.76 18.43
CA SER A 66 2.21 -10.20 19.41
C SER A 66 2.03 -8.69 19.24
N GLU A 67 0.95 -8.13 19.80
CA GLU A 67 0.71 -6.69 19.77
C GLU A 67 1.87 -5.87 20.35
N THR A 68 2.53 -6.35 21.41
CA THR A 68 3.68 -5.65 22.01
C THR A 68 4.87 -5.62 21.06
N GLN A 69 5.14 -6.73 20.36
CA GLN A 69 6.18 -6.82 19.33
C GLN A 69 5.87 -5.89 18.15
N LEU A 70 4.62 -5.87 17.66
CA LEU A 70 4.19 -4.99 16.57
C LEU A 70 4.30 -3.51 16.95
N HIS A 71 3.97 -3.15 18.18
CA HIS A 71 4.14 -1.78 18.70
C HIS A 71 5.62 -1.38 18.79
N ALA A 72 6.49 -2.27 19.26
CA ALA A 72 7.94 -2.04 19.30
C ALA A 72 8.52 -1.89 17.89
N LEU A 73 8.12 -2.77 16.96
CA LEU A 73 8.51 -2.73 15.56
C LEU A 73 8.05 -1.43 14.88
N ASN A 74 6.82 -1.00 15.12
CA ASN A 74 6.30 0.26 14.59
C ASN A 74 7.11 1.47 15.10
N ARG A 75 7.46 1.51 16.38
CA ARG A 75 8.31 2.58 16.93
C ARG A 75 9.70 2.56 16.28
N LYS A 76 10.33 1.39 16.18
CA LYS A 76 11.63 1.21 15.51
C LYS A 76 11.56 1.65 14.05
N HIS A 77 10.47 1.33 13.34
CA HIS A 77 10.23 1.78 11.98
C HIS A 77 10.27 3.30 11.85
N PHE A 78 9.55 4.05 12.70
CA PHE A 78 9.57 5.51 12.63
C PHE A 78 10.96 6.10 12.91
N GLN A 79 11.68 5.52 13.88
CA GLN A 79 13.06 5.91 14.19
C GLN A 79 13.99 5.69 12.99
N LEU A 80 13.93 4.52 12.34
CA LEU A 80 14.75 4.21 11.17
C LEU A 80 14.31 5.01 9.93
N LEU A 81 13.01 5.23 9.73
CA LEU A 81 12.50 6.07 8.64
C LEU A 81 13.09 7.48 8.73
N GLY A 82 13.06 8.10 9.91
CA GLY A 82 13.67 9.42 10.10
C GLY A 82 15.20 9.40 9.93
N ALA A 83 15.87 8.38 10.50
CA ALA A 83 17.31 8.23 10.43
C ALA A 83 17.81 8.04 8.99
N ASN A 84 17.23 7.09 8.26
CA ASN A 84 17.56 6.78 6.87
C ASN A 84 17.17 7.91 5.92
N PHE A 85 16.06 8.61 6.16
CA PHE A 85 15.68 9.77 5.35
C PHE A 85 16.74 10.88 5.43
N LEU A 86 17.12 11.29 6.64
CA LEU A 86 18.10 12.37 6.81
C LEU A 86 19.52 11.93 6.41
N ALA A 87 19.91 10.70 6.74
CA ALA A 87 21.18 10.13 6.31
C ALA A 87 21.26 9.98 4.78
N GLY A 88 20.17 9.61 4.11
CA GLY A 88 20.10 9.53 2.65
C GLY A 88 20.22 10.90 1.97
N LEU A 89 19.57 11.92 2.52
CA LEU A 89 19.76 13.31 2.06
C LEU A 89 21.21 13.78 2.26
N LYS A 90 21.87 13.36 3.34
CA LYS A 90 23.29 13.64 3.55
C LYS A 90 24.17 12.86 2.56
N ALA A 91 23.89 11.57 2.35
CA ALA A 91 24.64 10.69 1.47
C ALA A 91 24.65 11.20 0.01
N SER A 92 23.54 11.77 -0.48
CA SER A 92 23.49 12.36 -1.83
C SER A 92 24.43 13.56 -2.05
N THR A 93 25.00 14.12 -0.98
CA THR A 93 25.99 15.21 -1.01
C THR A 93 27.43 14.74 -0.78
N MET A 94 27.63 13.45 -0.51
CA MET A 94 28.93 12.89 -0.17
C MET A 94 29.61 12.29 -1.40
N PRO A 95 30.95 12.27 -1.45
CA PRO A 95 31.69 11.42 -2.36
C PRO A 95 31.33 9.95 -2.11
N ASN A 96 31.26 9.16 -3.17
CA ASN A 96 30.75 7.80 -3.06
C ASN A 96 31.68 6.88 -2.27
N GLU A 97 33.00 7.13 -2.31
CA GLU A 97 34.00 6.35 -1.58
C GLU A 97 33.68 6.33 -0.08
N LYS A 98 33.34 7.51 0.47
CA LYS A 98 32.93 7.67 1.88
C LYS A 98 31.59 7.01 2.21
N ILE A 99 30.73 6.83 1.21
CA ILE A 99 29.45 6.11 1.37
C ILE A 99 29.74 4.61 1.43
N TRP A 100 30.60 4.10 0.55
CA TRP A 100 30.95 2.68 0.51
C TRP A 100 31.71 2.22 1.76
N GLU A 101 32.45 3.09 2.45
CA GLU A 101 32.98 2.80 3.81
C GLU A 101 31.90 2.46 4.86
N ARG A 102 30.63 2.80 4.57
CA ARG A 102 29.46 2.57 5.45
C ARG A 102 28.55 1.46 4.94
N VAL A 103 28.80 0.92 3.75
CA VAL A 103 27.92 -0.05 3.09
C VAL A 103 28.68 -1.35 2.86
N THR A 104 28.22 -2.42 3.49
CA THR A 104 28.63 -3.77 3.11
C THR A 104 27.70 -4.25 1.99
N ALA A 105 28.24 -4.54 0.82
CA ALA A 105 27.44 -4.99 -0.32
C ALA A 105 27.71 -6.46 -0.62
N ASN A 106 26.67 -7.29 -0.52
CA ASN A 106 26.68 -8.65 -1.05
C ASN A 106 26.20 -8.57 -2.50
N ILE A 107 27.17 -8.47 -3.41
CA ILE A 107 26.95 -8.40 -4.86
C ILE A 107 27.39 -9.76 -5.41
N PRO A 108 26.49 -10.56 -6.02
CA PRO A 108 26.85 -11.83 -6.64
C PRO A 108 28.00 -11.64 -7.62
N GLU A 109 29.03 -12.47 -7.55
CA GLU A 109 30.19 -12.40 -8.47
C GLU A 109 29.76 -12.66 -9.91
N GLU A 110 28.91 -13.67 -10.11
CA GLU A 110 28.27 -13.94 -11.38
C GLU A 110 26.98 -13.11 -11.53
N ARG A 111 27.00 -12.16 -12.45
CA ARG A 111 25.84 -11.33 -12.81
C ARG A 111 25.37 -11.66 -14.23
N PRO A 112 24.08 -11.45 -14.55
CA PRO A 112 23.60 -11.69 -15.90
C PRO A 112 24.38 -10.88 -16.93
N ARG A 113 24.88 -11.53 -17.98
CA ARG A 113 25.56 -10.84 -19.11
C ARG A 113 24.59 -10.05 -20.00
N ILE A 114 23.29 -10.22 -19.78
CA ILE A 114 22.20 -9.47 -20.42
C ILE A 114 21.69 -8.38 -19.48
N GLY A 115 20.89 -7.45 -20.00
CA GLY A 115 20.25 -6.43 -19.17
C GLY A 115 19.26 -7.04 -18.19
N TRP A 116 19.08 -6.39 -17.04
CA TRP A 116 18.28 -6.92 -15.94
C TRP A 116 17.53 -5.83 -15.18
N LEU A 117 16.48 -6.23 -14.45
CA LEU A 117 15.63 -5.33 -13.68
C LEU A 117 16.02 -5.37 -12.21
N ALA A 118 16.46 -4.23 -11.67
CA ALA A 118 16.70 -4.07 -10.24
C ALA A 118 15.36 -3.81 -9.54
N LEU A 119 14.85 -4.81 -8.82
CA LEU A 119 13.64 -4.67 -8.01
C LEU A 119 14.00 -4.02 -6.69
N ILE A 120 13.64 -2.74 -6.56
CA ILE A 120 13.94 -1.93 -5.38
C ILE A 120 12.66 -1.56 -4.65
N SER A 121 12.79 -1.23 -3.38
CA SER A 121 11.69 -0.79 -2.52
C SER A 121 12.14 0.33 -1.59
N HIS A 122 11.19 0.99 -0.92
CA HIS A 122 11.48 1.98 0.12
C HIS A 122 11.85 1.26 1.42
N LEU A 123 12.95 0.49 1.35
CA LEU A 123 13.54 -0.28 2.43
C LEU A 123 14.91 0.33 2.76
N GLY A 124 15.15 0.62 4.03
CA GLY A 124 16.44 1.11 4.52
C GLY A 124 16.75 2.51 4.00
N CYS A 125 18.03 2.77 3.71
CA CYS A 125 18.45 3.99 3.03
C CYS A 125 18.41 3.79 1.51
N TRP A 126 17.21 3.81 0.92
CA TRP A 126 17.00 3.56 -0.51
C TRP A 126 17.71 4.55 -1.44
N GLU A 127 18.12 5.73 -0.95
CA GLU A 127 18.95 6.65 -1.74
C GLU A 127 20.31 6.05 -2.14
N LEU A 128 20.79 5.04 -1.40
CA LEU A 128 22.03 4.34 -1.72
C LEU A 128 21.95 3.59 -3.06
N PHE A 129 20.75 3.29 -3.58
CA PHE A 129 20.61 2.66 -4.90
C PHE A 129 21.22 3.51 -6.03
N SER A 130 21.25 4.84 -5.92
CA SER A 130 21.87 5.66 -6.97
C SER A 130 23.39 5.53 -7.05
N HIS A 131 24.03 4.93 -6.04
CA HIS A 131 25.48 4.75 -6.02
C HIS A 131 25.91 3.42 -6.67
N LEU A 132 24.96 2.52 -6.97
CA LEU A 132 25.23 1.21 -7.59
C LEU A 132 26.00 1.33 -8.92
N ALA A 133 25.74 2.36 -9.71
CA ALA A 133 26.36 2.55 -11.01
C ALA A 133 27.89 2.66 -10.96
N GLU A 134 28.42 3.21 -9.88
CA GLU A 134 29.87 3.29 -9.69
C GLU A 134 30.45 1.99 -9.14
N ARG A 135 29.68 1.26 -8.32
CA ARG A 135 30.14 0.01 -7.69
C ARG A 135 30.17 -1.16 -8.65
N ILE A 136 29.33 -1.12 -9.69
CA ILE A 136 29.21 -2.14 -10.72
C ILE A 136 29.30 -1.46 -12.10
N PRO A 137 30.46 -0.84 -12.43
CA PRO A 137 30.60 0.08 -13.55
C PRO A 137 30.48 -0.59 -14.93
N GLU A 138 30.51 -1.92 -14.99
CA GLU A 138 30.30 -2.67 -16.24
C GLU A 138 28.86 -2.57 -16.76
N TYR A 139 27.90 -2.13 -15.95
CA TYR A 139 26.51 -1.91 -16.37
C TYR A 139 26.18 -0.44 -16.55
N ARG A 140 25.36 -0.13 -17.57
CA ARG A 140 24.66 1.15 -17.68
C ARG A 140 23.42 1.10 -16.80
N PHE A 141 23.25 2.08 -15.92
CA PHE A 141 22.09 2.13 -15.03
C PHE A 141 21.02 3.09 -15.54
N GLY A 142 19.77 2.69 -15.34
CA GLY A 142 18.60 3.49 -15.57
C GLY A 142 17.55 3.30 -14.48
N ALA A 143 16.59 4.20 -14.41
CA ALA A 143 15.48 4.10 -13.46
C ALA A 143 14.19 4.62 -14.07
N VAL A 144 13.08 3.91 -13.81
CA VAL A 144 11.75 4.40 -14.16
C VAL A 144 11.31 5.39 -13.10
N TYR A 145 10.93 6.59 -13.52
CA TYR A 145 10.51 7.65 -12.61
C TYR A 145 9.24 8.36 -13.10
N ARG A 146 8.64 9.15 -12.21
CA ARG A 146 7.54 10.05 -12.55
C ARG A 146 8.07 11.48 -12.49
N ARG A 147 7.94 12.21 -13.59
CA ARG A 147 8.26 13.64 -13.64
C ARG A 147 7.64 14.43 -12.49
N LEU A 148 8.45 15.24 -11.81
CA LEU A 148 7.96 16.11 -10.73
C LEU A 148 7.18 17.29 -11.34
N TYR A 149 6.08 17.68 -10.68
CA TYR A 149 5.25 18.80 -11.15
C TYR A 149 6.00 20.14 -11.14
N ASN A 150 6.90 20.32 -10.17
CA ASN A 150 7.76 21.50 -10.11
C ASN A 150 8.96 21.30 -11.06
N PRO A 151 9.09 22.09 -12.14
CA PRO A 151 10.12 21.90 -13.15
C PRO A 151 11.55 22.17 -12.65
N TYR A 152 11.73 23.02 -11.63
CA TYR A 152 13.05 23.28 -11.05
C TYR A 152 13.54 22.08 -10.25
N LEU A 153 12.65 21.48 -9.45
CA LEU A 153 12.92 20.25 -8.70
C LEU A 153 13.17 19.06 -9.65
N ASP A 154 12.37 18.94 -10.72
CA ASP A 154 12.56 17.87 -11.73
C ASP A 154 13.92 17.99 -12.41
N ARG A 155 14.33 19.21 -12.81
CA ARG A 155 15.64 19.45 -13.42
C ARG A 155 16.78 19.12 -12.48
N HIS A 156 16.67 19.52 -11.21
CA HIS A 156 17.66 19.21 -10.17
C HIS A 156 17.79 17.71 -9.93
N LEU A 157 16.67 16.99 -9.82
CA LEU A 157 16.65 15.53 -9.68
C LEU A 157 17.33 14.85 -10.88
N ARG A 158 16.94 15.23 -12.11
CA ARG A 158 17.55 14.70 -13.35
C ARG A 158 19.05 14.93 -13.39
N LYS A 159 19.50 16.15 -13.06
CA LYS A 159 20.94 16.50 -13.01
C LYS A 159 21.68 15.67 -11.97
N THR A 160 21.10 15.47 -10.79
CA THR A 160 21.72 14.71 -9.69
C THR A 160 21.84 13.23 -10.06
N ARG A 161 20.78 12.61 -10.59
CA ARG A 161 20.81 11.20 -11.01
C ARG A 161 21.73 10.96 -12.22
N ALA A 162 21.79 11.90 -13.16
CA ALA A 162 22.72 11.83 -14.27
C ALA A 162 24.20 11.88 -13.82
N LYS A 163 24.52 12.68 -12.79
CA LYS A 163 25.87 12.69 -12.17
C LYS A 163 26.22 11.34 -11.53
N SER A 164 25.23 10.63 -11.00
CA SER A 164 25.38 9.27 -10.47
C SER A 164 25.34 8.19 -11.58
N GLY A 165 25.53 8.55 -12.85
CA GLY A 165 25.55 7.60 -13.97
C GLY A 165 24.19 6.96 -14.31
N THR A 166 23.08 7.49 -13.78
CA THR A 166 21.75 6.90 -13.96
C THR A 166 20.92 7.65 -15.01
N THR A 167 20.43 6.91 -16.01
CA THR A 167 19.49 7.41 -17.02
C THR A 167 18.05 7.33 -16.51
N LEU A 168 17.30 8.45 -16.53
CA LEU A 168 15.91 8.45 -16.07
C LEU A 168 14.92 8.27 -17.24
N PHE A 169 14.02 7.31 -17.11
CA PHE A 169 12.93 7.05 -18.05
C PHE A 169 11.60 7.50 -17.45
N ASP A 170 10.88 8.41 -18.10
CA ASP A 170 9.53 8.73 -17.65
C ASP A 170 8.58 7.54 -17.88
N ARG A 171 7.81 7.20 -16.85
CA ARG A 171 6.90 6.05 -16.86
C ARG A 171 5.78 6.11 -17.90
N TYR A 172 5.49 7.27 -18.49
CA TYR A 172 4.46 7.44 -19.52
C TYR A 172 5.07 7.57 -20.91
N ASP A 173 6.15 8.34 -21.03
CA ASP A 173 6.67 8.75 -22.34
C ASP A 173 7.83 7.87 -22.85
N ASP A 174 8.59 7.24 -21.94
CA ASP A 174 9.88 6.63 -22.29
C ASP A 174 9.93 5.09 -22.17
N LEU A 175 8.79 4.40 -22.04
CA LEU A 175 8.77 2.94 -21.84
C LEU A 175 9.42 2.16 -22.99
N LEU A 176 9.25 2.59 -24.25
CA LEU A 176 9.94 1.95 -25.39
C LEU A 176 11.45 2.15 -25.35
N LYS A 177 11.92 3.31 -24.86
CA LYS A 177 13.36 3.57 -24.65
C LYS A 177 13.91 2.67 -23.54
N CYS A 178 13.14 2.50 -22.47
CA CYS A 178 13.48 1.59 -21.37
C CYS A 178 13.62 0.13 -21.86
N VAL A 179 12.71 -0.34 -22.72
CA VAL A 179 12.81 -1.68 -23.34
C VAL A 179 14.08 -1.84 -24.18
N ARG A 180 14.43 -0.84 -25.01
CA ARG A 180 15.67 -0.87 -25.80
C ARG A 180 16.90 -0.87 -24.89
N PHE A 181 16.91 -0.02 -23.87
CA PHE A 181 18.01 0.07 -22.91
C PHE A 181 18.28 -1.27 -22.21
N LEU A 182 17.23 -1.99 -21.80
CA LEU A 182 17.36 -3.34 -21.23
C LEU A 182 17.92 -4.35 -22.24
N ARG A 183 17.46 -4.33 -23.49
CA ARG A 183 17.96 -5.24 -24.54
C ARG A 183 19.43 -5.02 -24.88
N GLU A 184 19.90 -3.78 -24.74
CA GLU A 184 21.30 -3.41 -24.93
C GLU A 184 22.17 -3.62 -23.66
N GLY A 185 21.77 -4.51 -22.75
CA GLY A 185 22.56 -4.85 -21.57
C GLY A 185 22.41 -3.89 -20.38
N GLY A 186 21.51 -2.91 -20.43
CA GLY A 186 21.31 -1.95 -19.34
C GLY A 186 20.55 -2.53 -18.14
N VAL A 187 20.74 -1.90 -16.98
CA VAL A 187 20.05 -2.22 -15.72
C VAL A 187 19.00 -1.19 -15.42
N VAL A 188 17.75 -1.60 -15.18
CA VAL A 188 16.68 -0.65 -14.85
C VAL A 188 16.13 -0.89 -13.45
N GLY A 189 16.28 0.12 -12.58
CA GLY A 189 15.67 0.18 -11.26
C GLY A 189 14.18 0.50 -11.31
N ILE A 190 13.37 -0.33 -10.63
CA ILE A 190 11.93 -0.15 -10.52
C ILE A 190 11.51 -0.27 -9.04
N LEU A 191 10.86 0.77 -8.53
CA LEU A 191 10.20 0.73 -7.23
C LEU A 191 8.89 -0.08 -7.32
N ILE A 192 8.85 -1.23 -6.67
CA ILE A 192 7.72 -2.19 -6.78
C ILE A 192 6.73 -2.15 -5.61
N ASP A 193 7.03 -1.40 -4.57
CA ASP A 193 6.34 -1.46 -3.28
C ASP A 193 5.22 -0.41 -3.10
N GLN A 194 5.04 0.47 -4.08
CA GLN A 194 4.01 1.51 -4.06
C GLN A 194 2.69 1.03 -4.65
N ARG A 195 1.58 1.55 -4.11
CA ARG A 195 0.24 1.27 -4.61
C ARG A 195 0.04 1.76 -6.06
N ALA A 196 -0.32 0.84 -6.96
CA ALA A 196 -0.58 1.15 -8.38
C ALA A 196 -1.97 1.75 -8.66
N GLY A 197 -2.92 1.61 -7.73
CA GLY A 197 -4.24 2.20 -7.81
C GLY A 197 -5.26 1.43 -8.64
N ARG A 198 -6.19 2.14 -9.30
CA ARG A 198 -7.33 1.48 -9.97
C ARG A 198 -6.92 0.57 -11.13
N ALA A 199 -5.80 0.89 -11.79
CA ALA A 199 -5.27 0.13 -12.92
C ALA A 199 -4.32 -1.01 -12.50
N GLY A 200 -3.92 -1.06 -11.22
CA GLY A 200 -3.02 -2.10 -10.71
C GLY A 200 -3.68 -3.46 -10.64
N LEU A 201 -2.85 -4.50 -10.67
CA LEU A 201 -3.25 -5.88 -10.42
C LEU A 201 -3.41 -6.10 -8.92
N TRP A 202 -4.57 -6.59 -8.49
CA TRP A 202 -4.83 -7.01 -7.12
C TRP A 202 -4.40 -8.45 -6.95
N THR A 203 -3.27 -8.63 -6.29
CA THR A 203 -2.67 -9.93 -5.99
C THR A 203 -2.13 -9.90 -4.55
N PRO A 204 -1.98 -11.04 -3.86
CA PRO A 204 -1.52 -11.05 -2.47
C PRO A 204 -0.18 -10.34 -2.25
N LEU A 205 -0.09 -9.66 -1.11
CA LEU A 205 1.14 -9.19 -0.48
C LEU A 205 0.93 -9.33 1.03
N PHE A 206 1.74 -10.16 1.68
CA PHE A 206 1.55 -10.70 3.02
C PHE A 206 0.15 -11.29 3.23
N GLY A 207 -0.29 -12.14 2.29
CA GLY A 207 -1.62 -12.75 2.33
C GLY A 207 -2.79 -11.77 2.13
N ARG A 208 -2.56 -10.47 1.99
CA ARG A 208 -3.60 -9.46 1.79
C ARG A 208 -3.58 -8.93 0.35
N LEU A 209 -4.75 -8.86 -0.31
CA LEU A 209 -4.82 -8.32 -1.67
C LEU A 209 -4.37 -6.86 -1.74
N ALA A 210 -3.37 -6.62 -2.59
CA ALA A 210 -2.75 -5.32 -2.76
C ALA A 210 -2.68 -4.93 -4.24
N SER A 211 -3.03 -3.68 -4.55
CA SER A 211 -2.93 -3.14 -5.91
C SER A 211 -1.46 -2.91 -6.28
N SER A 212 -0.94 -3.74 -7.17
CA SER A 212 0.47 -3.86 -7.53
C SER A 212 0.70 -3.48 -8.98
N SER A 213 1.87 -2.91 -9.29
CA SER A 213 2.23 -2.52 -10.65
C SER A 213 2.70 -3.75 -11.42
N THR A 214 2.15 -3.99 -12.60
CA THR A 214 2.61 -5.06 -13.50
C THR A 214 3.86 -4.69 -14.29
N LEU A 215 4.34 -3.45 -14.17
CA LEU A 215 5.41 -2.90 -15.02
C LEU A 215 6.68 -3.76 -15.03
N ALA A 216 7.15 -4.20 -13.85
CA ALA A 216 8.37 -5.01 -13.75
C ALA A 216 8.19 -6.36 -14.46
N ALA A 217 7.05 -7.04 -14.23
CA ALA A 217 6.74 -8.29 -14.90
C ALA A 217 6.61 -8.12 -16.42
N THR A 218 5.88 -7.10 -16.88
CA THR A 218 5.72 -6.82 -18.31
C THR A 218 7.04 -6.52 -19.00
N LEU A 219 7.93 -5.73 -18.36
CA LEU A 219 9.25 -5.45 -18.93
C LEU A 219 10.09 -6.73 -19.00
N SER A 220 10.17 -7.49 -17.91
CA SER A 220 10.93 -8.73 -17.83
C SER A 220 10.51 -9.73 -18.91
N ILE A 221 9.20 -9.99 -19.06
CA ILE A 221 8.69 -10.93 -20.07
C ILE A 221 9.02 -10.43 -21.49
N ARG A 222 8.84 -9.14 -21.79
CA ARG A 222 9.08 -8.57 -23.12
C ARG A 222 10.55 -8.51 -23.53
N THR A 223 11.45 -8.44 -22.57
CA THR A 223 12.90 -8.37 -22.83
C THR A 223 13.63 -9.66 -22.49
N ARG A 224 12.94 -10.65 -21.89
CA ARG A 224 13.54 -11.85 -21.26
C ARG A 224 14.61 -11.49 -20.21
N ALA A 225 14.55 -10.28 -19.67
CA ALA A 225 15.49 -9.80 -18.65
C ALA A 225 15.12 -10.39 -17.28
N PRO A 226 16.07 -10.94 -16.51
CA PRO A 226 15.79 -11.38 -15.15
C PRO A 226 15.48 -10.20 -14.24
N VAL A 227 14.77 -10.48 -13.16
CA VAL A 227 14.55 -9.54 -12.06
C VAL A 227 15.47 -9.91 -10.89
N LEU A 228 16.19 -8.93 -10.34
CA LEU A 228 17.07 -9.11 -9.18
C LEU A 228 16.54 -8.24 -8.03
N PRO A 229 16.03 -8.84 -6.95
CA PRO A 229 15.71 -8.12 -5.71
C PRO A 229 16.94 -7.44 -5.12
N ILE A 230 16.83 -6.17 -4.77
CA ILE A 230 17.88 -5.45 -4.04
C ILE A 230 17.31 -4.85 -2.75
N ALA A 231 17.72 -5.41 -1.62
CA ALA A 231 17.37 -4.94 -0.29
C ALA A 231 18.48 -4.08 0.30
N ILE A 232 18.10 -3.08 1.10
CA ILE A 232 19.01 -2.31 1.93
C ILE A 232 18.53 -2.39 3.36
N GLU A 233 19.39 -2.89 4.24
CA GLU A 233 19.12 -3.09 5.65
C GLU A 233 19.96 -2.10 6.46
N THR A 234 19.36 -1.50 7.49
CA THR A 234 20.09 -0.68 8.45
C THR A 234 20.64 -1.57 9.56
N CYS A 235 21.93 -1.91 9.46
CA CYS A 235 22.63 -2.79 10.39
C CYS A 235 23.32 -2.05 11.55
N GLY A 236 23.38 -0.71 11.51
CA GLY A 236 23.96 0.08 12.59
C GLY A 236 23.75 1.58 12.43
N ARG A 237 24.40 2.38 13.29
CA ARG A 237 24.38 3.84 13.19
C ARG A 237 25.04 4.26 11.87
N ALA A 238 24.25 4.76 10.93
CA ALA A 238 24.72 5.13 9.60
C ALA A 238 25.60 4.03 8.96
N ARG A 239 25.17 2.77 9.09
CA ARG A 239 25.76 1.62 8.42
C ARG A 239 24.66 0.77 7.81
N TRP A 240 24.89 0.31 6.59
CA TRP A 240 23.91 -0.42 5.82
C TRP A 240 24.50 -1.68 5.20
N LYS A 241 23.65 -2.68 5.03
CA LYS A 241 23.96 -3.87 4.25
C LYS A 241 23.09 -3.84 2.99
N MET A 242 23.73 -3.89 1.82
CA MET A 242 23.06 -4.02 0.54
C MET A 242 23.13 -5.47 0.10
N ILE A 243 21.98 -6.04 -0.26
CA ILE A 243 21.87 -7.45 -0.66
C ILE A 243 21.23 -7.48 -2.03
N ILE A 244 21.97 -7.96 -3.03
CA ILE A 244 21.44 -8.28 -4.35
C ILE A 244 21.19 -9.79 -4.36
N SER A 245 19.92 -10.17 -4.47
CA SER A 245 19.53 -11.58 -4.53
C SER A 245 19.73 -12.17 -5.93
N ASP A 246 19.67 -13.50 -6.01
CA ASP A 246 19.82 -14.25 -7.25
C ASP A 246 18.82 -13.81 -8.33
N PRO A 247 19.21 -13.90 -9.62
CA PRO A 247 18.35 -13.54 -10.73
C PRO A 247 17.13 -14.48 -10.81
N VAL A 248 15.95 -13.88 -10.89
CA VAL A 248 14.70 -14.60 -11.11
C VAL A 248 14.23 -14.34 -12.53
N PHE A 249 14.14 -15.41 -13.32
CA PHE A 249 13.67 -15.33 -14.70
C PHE A 249 12.15 -15.54 -14.79
N PRO A 250 11.47 -14.88 -15.75
CA PRO A 250 10.13 -15.27 -16.13
C PRO A 250 10.19 -16.65 -16.81
N ALA A 251 9.24 -17.53 -16.52
CA ALA A 251 9.11 -18.79 -17.27
C ALA A 251 8.63 -18.52 -18.72
N GLU A 252 8.85 -19.47 -19.64
CA GLU A 252 8.66 -19.23 -21.08
C GLU A 252 7.25 -18.77 -21.46
N ASP A 253 6.24 -19.38 -20.84
CA ASP A 253 4.81 -19.08 -21.05
C ASP A 253 4.17 -18.41 -19.82
N GLU A 254 4.97 -17.74 -18.99
CA GLU A 254 4.47 -17.12 -17.77
C GLU A 254 3.70 -15.84 -18.05
N ASP A 255 2.44 -15.82 -17.62
CA ASP A 255 1.61 -14.61 -17.68
C ASP A 255 2.11 -13.50 -16.75
N THR A 256 1.86 -12.25 -17.16
CA THR A 256 2.27 -11.05 -16.39
C THR A 256 1.71 -11.05 -14.97
N GLU A 257 0.51 -11.57 -14.77
CA GLU A 257 -0.17 -11.65 -13.49
C GLU A 257 0.53 -12.60 -12.51
N LEU A 258 0.89 -13.80 -12.98
CA LEU A 258 1.60 -14.79 -12.19
C LEU A 258 2.97 -14.28 -11.78
N PHE A 259 3.71 -13.70 -12.73
CA PHE A 259 5.02 -13.16 -12.43
C PHE A 259 4.96 -11.93 -11.51
N THR A 260 3.93 -11.09 -11.64
CA THR A 260 3.68 -9.99 -10.68
C THR A 260 3.44 -10.50 -9.26
N ALA A 261 2.75 -11.64 -9.10
CA ALA A 261 2.53 -12.24 -7.79
C ALA A 261 3.84 -12.81 -7.20
N ARG A 262 4.69 -13.43 -8.01
CA ARG A 262 6.04 -13.85 -7.58
C ARG A 262 6.89 -12.66 -7.16
N ILE A 263 6.86 -11.55 -7.90
CA ILE A 263 7.53 -10.30 -7.52
C ILE A 263 7.05 -9.78 -6.16
N ASN A 264 5.76 -9.89 -5.84
CA ASN A 264 5.27 -9.55 -4.51
C ASN A 264 5.85 -10.48 -3.42
N ARG A 265 6.02 -11.78 -3.68
CA ARG A 265 6.69 -12.70 -2.73
C ARG A 265 8.15 -12.33 -2.50
N LEU A 266 8.88 -11.97 -3.56
CA LEU A 266 10.25 -11.45 -3.44
C LEU A 266 10.29 -10.19 -2.58
N LEU A 267 9.31 -9.29 -2.75
CA LEU A 267 9.17 -8.11 -1.89
C LEU A 267 8.89 -8.49 -0.42
N GLU A 268 8.05 -9.49 -0.15
CA GLU A 268 7.80 -9.99 1.21
C GLU A 268 9.10 -10.51 1.83
N GLU A 269 9.88 -11.29 1.09
CA GLU A 269 11.18 -11.80 1.54
C GLU A 269 12.13 -10.65 1.90
N MET A 270 12.29 -9.66 1.02
CA MET A 270 13.10 -8.46 1.30
C MET A 270 12.66 -7.75 2.58
N ILE A 271 11.35 -7.57 2.77
CA ILE A 271 10.79 -6.90 3.96
C ILE A 271 11.00 -7.74 5.22
N ARG A 272 10.88 -9.07 5.14
CA ARG A 272 11.06 -9.98 6.26
C ARG A 272 12.49 -9.98 6.82
N HIS A 273 13.48 -9.70 5.98
CA HIS A 273 14.88 -9.59 6.44
C HIS A 273 15.12 -8.36 7.32
N SER A 274 14.53 -7.20 6.98
CA SER A 274 14.55 -6.01 7.83
C SER A 274 13.17 -5.35 7.95
N PRO A 275 12.28 -5.87 8.80
CA PRO A 275 10.88 -5.44 8.84
C PRO A 275 10.72 -4.02 9.38
N ALA A 276 11.70 -3.46 10.09
CA ALA A 276 11.62 -2.08 10.56
C ALA A 276 11.92 -1.06 9.44
N ASP A 277 12.64 -1.48 8.40
CA ASP A 277 13.19 -0.58 7.39
C ASP A 277 12.22 -0.23 6.26
N TRP A 278 11.12 -0.99 6.11
CA TRP A 278 10.16 -0.75 5.02
C TRP A 278 9.23 0.42 5.35
N LEU A 279 8.76 1.16 4.33
CA LEU A 279 7.91 2.34 4.47
C LEU A 279 6.47 2.02 4.94
N TRP A 280 6.29 1.52 6.16
CA TRP A 280 4.97 1.20 6.75
C TRP A 280 4.05 2.42 6.88
N ALA A 281 4.58 3.64 6.89
CA ALA A 281 3.80 4.87 6.88
C ALA A 281 3.02 5.14 5.56
N HIS A 282 3.26 4.33 4.52
CA HIS A 282 2.48 4.30 3.28
C HIS A 282 1.27 3.36 3.39
N ASN A 283 0.08 3.80 2.95
CA ASN A 283 -1.12 2.95 2.98
C ASN A 283 -1.14 1.98 1.79
N ARG A 284 -0.34 0.91 1.88
CA ARG A 284 -0.16 -0.09 0.81
C ARG A 284 -1.48 -0.77 0.41
N TRP A 285 -2.29 -1.14 1.40
CA TRP A 285 -3.57 -1.85 1.23
C TRP A 285 -4.79 -0.92 1.17
N LYS A 286 -4.58 0.35 0.80
CA LYS A 286 -5.68 1.32 0.68
C LYS A 286 -6.71 0.82 -0.37
N PRO A 287 -7.97 0.60 0.01
CA PRO A 287 -9.00 0.20 -0.93
C PRO A 287 -9.30 1.32 -1.93
N ASN A 288 -9.88 0.94 -3.06
CA ASN A 288 -10.39 1.92 -4.02
C ASN A 288 -11.56 2.71 -3.39
N ARG A 289 -11.73 3.95 -3.86
CA ARG A 289 -12.90 4.77 -3.55
C ARG A 289 -13.46 5.35 -4.85
N PRO A 290 -14.80 5.41 -5.03
CA PRO A 290 -15.83 4.98 -4.07
C PRO A 290 -16.08 3.47 -4.01
N ALA A 291 -15.60 2.69 -4.99
CA ALA A 291 -15.75 1.23 -5.01
C ALA A 291 -14.74 0.55 -4.08
N LEU A 292 -15.16 0.22 -2.85
CA LEU A 292 -14.34 -0.53 -1.88
C LEU A 292 -14.22 -2.03 -2.22
N LEU A 293 -15.16 -2.52 -3.02
CA LEU A 293 -15.16 -3.84 -3.66
C LEU A 293 -14.62 -3.73 -5.08
N PHE A 294 -14.43 -4.86 -5.77
CA PHE A 294 -13.98 -4.86 -7.15
C PHE A 294 -15.16 -4.65 -8.09
N ALA A 295 -15.28 -3.44 -8.63
CA ALA A 295 -16.21 -3.14 -9.73
C ALA A 295 -15.92 -4.04 -10.95
N ARG A 296 -16.87 -4.13 -11.91
CA ARG A 296 -16.79 -5.07 -13.04
C ARG A 296 -15.48 -4.97 -13.84
N ASP A 297 -14.98 -3.76 -14.08
CA ASP A 297 -13.70 -3.46 -14.72
C ASP A 297 -12.48 -3.91 -13.89
N GLN A 298 -12.62 -3.90 -12.56
CA GLN A 298 -11.57 -4.24 -11.62
C GLN A 298 -11.53 -5.73 -11.27
N ARG A 299 -12.66 -6.45 -11.36
CA ARG A 299 -12.72 -7.91 -11.11
C ARG A 299 -11.75 -8.68 -12.01
N ARG A 300 -11.61 -8.24 -13.27
CA ARG A 300 -10.64 -8.81 -14.22
C ARG A 300 -9.17 -8.55 -13.86
N ARG A 301 -8.92 -7.67 -12.89
CA ARG A 301 -7.60 -7.31 -12.38
C ARG A 301 -7.35 -7.90 -10.99
N VAL A 302 -8.15 -8.87 -10.55
CA VAL A 302 -7.88 -9.64 -9.34
C VAL A 302 -7.29 -10.96 -9.77
N PHE A 303 -6.10 -11.25 -9.28
CA PHE A 303 -5.39 -12.47 -9.60
C PHE A 303 -4.93 -13.15 -8.30
N LEU A 304 -5.33 -14.40 -8.14
CA LEU A 304 -4.86 -15.28 -7.08
C LEU A 304 -3.99 -16.34 -7.74
N PRO A 305 -2.71 -16.45 -7.36
CA PRO A 305 -1.84 -17.51 -7.88
C PRO A 305 -2.46 -18.91 -7.65
N PRO A 306 -2.34 -19.84 -8.61
CA PRO A 306 -2.89 -21.19 -8.46
C PRO A 306 -2.33 -21.97 -7.25
N ASP A 307 -1.07 -21.71 -6.90
CA ASP A 307 -0.34 -22.30 -5.77
C ASP A 307 -0.61 -21.60 -4.42
N LEU A 308 -1.47 -20.57 -4.41
CA LEU A 308 -1.79 -19.85 -3.18
C LEU A 308 -2.63 -20.72 -2.23
N ASP A 309 -2.09 -20.98 -1.04
CA ASP A 309 -2.87 -21.47 0.09
C ASP A 309 -3.90 -20.40 0.53
N ARG A 310 -5.17 -20.62 0.17
CA ARG A 310 -6.26 -19.69 0.45
C ARG A 310 -6.53 -19.51 1.95
N THR A 311 -6.11 -20.44 2.79
CA THR A 311 -6.28 -20.32 4.25
C THR A 311 -5.39 -19.21 4.83
N LYS A 312 -4.28 -18.88 4.15
CA LYS A 312 -3.36 -17.79 4.52
C LYS A 312 -3.82 -16.42 4.01
N LEU A 313 -4.94 -16.34 3.31
CA LEU A 313 -5.46 -15.07 2.81
C LEU A 313 -6.05 -14.25 3.96
N VAL A 314 -5.48 -13.06 4.20
CA VAL A 314 -5.95 -12.13 5.23
C VAL A 314 -7.26 -11.48 4.76
N PRO A 315 -8.40 -11.81 5.40
CA PRO A 315 -9.71 -11.45 4.86
C PRO A 315 -10.02 -9.97 5.04
N PHE A 316 -10.70 -9.37 4.08
CA PHE A 316 -11.19 -8.00 4.21
C PHE A 316 -12.53 -8.03 4.89
N ARG A 317 -12.53 -7.56 6.14
CA ARG A 317 -13.64 -7.68 7.08
C ARG A 317 -14.62 -6.53 6.90
N ILE A 318 -15.87 -6.86 6.59
CA ILE A 318 -16.96 -5.92 6.38
C ILE A 318 -18.02 -6.15 7.44
N LEU A 319 -18.37 -5.11 8.19
CA LEU A 319 -19.50 -5.10 9.09
C LEU A 319 -20.75 -4.63 8.34
N ILE A 320 -21.68 -5.55 8.07
CA ILE A 320 -23.03 -5.23 7.60
C ILE A 320 -23.83 -4.76 8.81
N VAL A 321 -24.29 -3.51 8.81
CA VAL A 321 -25.19 -3.01 9.85
C VAL A 321 -26.61 -3.23 9.39
N SER A 322 -27.28 -4.19 10.05
CA SER A 322 -28.65 -4.57 9.76
C SER A 322 -29.60 -3.39 9.97
N PRO A 323 -30.67 -3.29 9.18
CA PRO A 323 -31.85 -2.52 9.54
C PRO A 323 -32.45 -2.95 10.89
N ASN A 324 -33.28 -2.08 11.46
CA ASN A 324 -33.92 -2.30 12.76
C ASN A 324 -35.26 -3.04 12.69
N THR A 325 -35.73 -3.40 11.50
CA THR A 325 -36.97 -4.19 11.33
C THR A 325 -36.67 -5.48 10.60
N ARG A 326 -37.44 -6.51 10.90
CA ARG A 326 -37.30 -7.86 10.33
C ARG A 326 -37.45 -7.83 8.81
N GLU A 327 -38.46 -7.13 8.31
CA GLU A 327 -38.79 -7.02 6.89
C GLU A 327 -37.66 -6.34 6.11
N ALA A 328 -37.10 -5.26 6.65
CA ALA A 328 -35.99 -4.55 6.02
C ALA A 328 -34.68 -5.37 6.05
N ALA A 329 -34.46 -6.18 7.09
CA ALA A 329 -33.33 -7.11 7.15
C ALA A 329 -33.42 -8.15 6.03
N VAL A 330 -34.58 -8.79 5.83
CA VAL A 330 -34.81 -9.76 4.74
C VAL A 330 -34.54 -9.13 3.36
N VAL A 331 -35.02 -7.91 3.13
CA VAL A 331 -34.80 -7.17 1.87
C VAL A 331 -33.30 -6.89 1.61
N THR A 332 -32.47 -6.90 2.66
CA THR A 332 -31.04 -6.63 2.54
C THR A 332 -30.23 -7.84 2.02
N HIS A 333 -30.79 -9.05 2.05
CA HIS A 333 -30.08 -10.28 1.67
C HIS A 333 -29.46 -10.25 0.27
N ALA A 334 -30.23 -9.78 -0.73
CA ALA A 334 -29.73 -9.70 -2.11
C ALA A 334 -28.49 -8.81 -2.21
N ALA A 335 -28.45 -7.70 -1.46
CA ALA A 335 -27.31 -6.80 -1.42
C ALA A 335 -26.10 -7.41 -0.69
N VAL A 336 -26.31 -8.16 0.39
CA VAL A 336 -25.24 -8.87 1.11
C VAL A 336 -24.60 -9.93 0.22
N ARG A 337 -25.40 -10.73 -0.49
CA ARG A 337 -24.91 -11.68 -1.50
C ARG A 337 -24.09 -10.98 -2.59
N ALA A 338 -24.55 -9.84 -3.07
CA ALA A 338 -23.82 -9.05 -4.05
C ALA A 338 -22.47 -8.55 -3.51
N ILE A 339 -22.43 -8.14 -2.23
CA ILE A 339 -21.22 -7.67 -1.54
C ILE A 339 -20.20 -8.80 -1.42
N GLN A 340 -20.63 -10.00 -1.00
CA GLN A 340 -19.75 -11.17 -0.90
C GLN A 340 -19.14 -11.53 -2.26
N ARG A 341 -19.96 -11.52 -3.33
CA ARG A 341 -19.49 -11.74 -4.71
C ARG A 341 -18.58 -10.63 -5.26
N GLY A 342 -18.50 -9.49 -4.57
CA GLY A 342 -17.71 -8.34 -5.00
C GLY A 342 -16.20 -8.54 -4.84
N ARG A 343 -15.76 -9.50 -4.00
CA ARG A 343 -14.35 -9.81 -3.80
C ARG A 343 -14.13 -11.24 -3.30
N PRO A 344 -13.05 -11.91 -3.70
CA PRO A 344 -12.76 -13.27 -3.25
C PRO A 344 -12.27 -13.35 -1.79
N ASP A 345 -11.79 -12.25 -1.21
CA ASP A 345 -11.26 -12.18 0.17
C ASP A 345 -12.24 -11.54 1.17
N ALA A 346 -13.53 -11.42 0.81
CA ALA A 346 -14.51 -10.81 1.68
C ALA A 346 -14.90 -11.73 2.85
N TRP A 347 -14.90 -11.15 4.06
CA TRP A 347 -15.43 -11.77 5.27
C TRP A 347 -16.47 -10.82 5.88
N LEU A 348 -17.70 -11.30 6.07
CA LEU A 348 -18.82 -10.47 6.48
C LEU A 348 -19.23 -10.80 7.91
N ALA A 349 -19.46 -9.77 8.72
CA ALA A 349 -20.21 -9.90 9.96
C ALA A 349 -21.47 -9.03 9.91
N ALA A 350 -22.55 -9.49 10.55
CA ALA A 350 -23.79 -8.74 10.67
C ALA A 350 -23.95 -8.16 12.08
N LEU A 351 -24.15 -6.85 12.20
CA LEU A 351 -24.55 -6.18 13.45
C LEU A 351 -26.07 -6.03 13.45
N THR A 352 -26.77 -6.72 14.35
CA THR A 352 -28.25 -6.86 14.29
C THR A 352 -28.89 -6.87 15.68
N PRO A 353 -30.15 -6.42 15.82
CA PRO A 353 -30.96 -6.71 17.00
C PRO A 353 -31.10 -8.22 17.27
N GLY A 354 -31.20 -8.60 18.55
CA GLY A 354 -31.36 -10.01 18.96
C GLY A 354 -32.63 -10.65 18.41
N ASP A 355 -33.74 -9.91 18.40
CA ASP A 355 -35.09 -10.36 18.02
C ASP A 355 -35.20 -11.04 16.64
N PHE A 356 -34.27 -10.75 15.73
CA PHE A 356 -34.24 -11.33 14.38
C PHE A 356 -32.81 -11.65 13.91
N ALA A 357 -31.91 -11.94 14.85
CA ALA A 357 -30.54 -12.33 14.54
C ALA A 357 -30.44 -13.66 13.77
N GLU A 358 -31.45 -14.53 13.90
CA GLU A 358 -31.59 -15.79 13.16
C GLU A 358 -31.46 -15.60 11.64
N ILE A 359 -32.05 -14.52 11.10
CA ILE A 359 -32.02 -14.17 9.68
C ILE A 359 -30.57 -14.10 9.16
N TRP A 360 -29.70 -13.50 9.96
CA TRP A 360 -28.29 -13.33 9.61
C TRP A 360 -27.45 -14.56 9.89
N ARG A 361 -27.82 -15.36 10.90
CA ARG A 361 -27.17 -16.67 11.17
C ARG A 361 -27.44 -17.68 10.05
N ASP A 362 -28.63 -17.63 9.47
CA ASP A 362 -29.04 -18.51 8.37
C ASP A 362 -28.56 -18.01 6.99
N THR A 363 -27.98 -16.80 6.93
CA THR A 363 -27.41 -16.26 5.70
C THR A 363 -26.00 -16.81 5.48
N SER A 364 -25.86 -17.74 4.53
CA SER A 364 -24.59 -18.41 4.22
C SER A 364 -23.40 -17.49 3.93
N GLU A 365 -23.66 -16.27 3.45
CA GLU A 365 -22.65 -15.27 3.14
C GLU A 365 -22.12 -14.52 4.38
N VAL A 366 -22.81 -14.62 5.52
CA VAL A 366 -22.43 -13.97 6.78
C VAL A 366 -21.62 -14.95 7.62
N ASN A 367 -20.39 -14.58 7.94
CA ASN A 367 -19.48 -15.42 8.72
C ASN A 367 -19.69 -15.30 10.22
N GLN A 368 -20.21 -14.17 10.69
CA GLN A 368 -20.41 -13.91 12.11
C GLN A 368 -21.56 -12.94 12.38
N THR A 369 -22.34 -13.19 13.42
CA THR A 369 -23.41 -12.30 13.87
C THR A 369 -23.04 -11.65 15.21
N ILE A 370 -23.22 -10.34 15.30
CA ILE A 370 -23.04 -9.53 16.51
C ILE A 370 -24.42 -9.00 16.90
N GLU A 371 -25.02 -9.65 17.88
CA GLU A 371 -26.35 -9.30 18.38
C GLU A 371 -26.27 -8.11 19.35
N PHE A 372 -27.29 -7.24 19.38
CA PHE A 372 -27.38 -6.14 20.35
C PHE A 372 -28.82 -5.82 20.70
N ASP A 373 -29.08 -5.56 21.99
CA ASP A 373 -30.44 -5.24 22.44
C ASP A 373 -30.46 -3.84 23.05
N SER A 374 -30.63 -3.73 24.37
CA SER A 374 -30.72 -2.46 25.11
C SER A 374 -29.36 -1.78 25.38
N GLU A 375 -28.24 -2.37 24.95
CA GLU A 375 -26.89 -1.86 25.21
C GLU A 375 -26.68 -0.41 24.74
N SER A 376 -25.83 0.36 25.44
CA SER A 376 -25.43 1.70 24.99
C SER A 376 -24.54 1.63 23.73
N ALA A 377 -24.46 2.74 22.96
CA ALA A 377 -23.56 2.82 21.81
C ALA A 377 -22.07 2.58 22.19
N PHE A 378 -21.68 2.88 23.43
CA PHE A 378 -20.32 2.67 23.93
C PHE A 378 -20.03 1.20 24.23
N ALA A 379 -20.98 0.50 24.87
CA ALA A 379 -20.90 -0.95 25.09
C ALA A 379 -20.85 -1.67 23.73
N LEU A 380 -21.71 -1.28 22.81
CA LEU A 380 -21.76 -1.83 21.45
C LEU A 380 -20.44 -1.61 20.70
N ALA A 381 -19.84 -0.41 20.79
CA ALA A 381 -18.53 -0.13 20.20
C ALA A 381 -17.42 -1.04 20.77
N SER A 382 -17.50 -1.37 22.07
CA SER A 382 -16.57 -2.31 22.71
C SER A 382 -16.75 -3.73 22.18
N LYS A 383 -18.01 -4.18 22.07
CA LYS A 383 -18.39 -5.49 21.52
C LYS A 383 -17.88 -5.67 20.09
N ILE A 384 -18.07 -4.66 19.23
CA ILE A 384 -17.54 -4.64 17.86
C ILE A 384 -16.02 -4.83 17.85
N ARG A 385 -15.27 -4.08 18.69
CA ARG A 385 -13.80 -4.18 18.76
C ARG A 385 -13.29 -5.53 19.26
N ARG A 386 -14.02 -6.17 20.18
CA ARG A 386 -13.67 -7.51 20.70
C ARG A 386 -13.93 -8.61 19.68
N THR A 387 -14.82 -8.36 18.72
CA THR A 387 -15.18 -9.35 17.70
C THR A 387 -14.10 -9.43 16.63
N ALA A 388 -13.79 -8.31 15.98
CA ALA A 388 -12.75 -8.24 14.95
C ALA A 388 -12.32 -6.80 14.65
N GLU A 389 -11.15 -6.64 14.03
CA GLU A 389 -10.79 -5.39 13.36
C GLU A 389 -11.45 -5.32 11.97
N PHE A 390 -12.45 -4.47 11.82
CA PHE A 390 -13.19 -4.30 10.57
C PHE A 390 -12.55 -3.22 9.67
N ASP A 391 -12.46 -3.52 8.37
CA ASP A 391 -11.98 -2.59 7.34
C ASP A 391 -13.07 -1.61 6.88
N ALA A 392 -14.31 -2.08 6.83
CA ALA A 392 -15.46 -1.28 6.42
C ALA A 392 -16.72 -1.64 7.19
N ALA A 393 -17.63 -0.66 7.34
CA ALA A 393 -18.99 -0.87 7.78
C ALA A 393 -19.96 -0.33 6.74
N ILE A 394 -21.01 -1.09 6.42
CA ILE A 394 -22.02 -0.75 5.42
C ILE A 394 -23.39 -0.67 6.08
N PHE A 395 -24.03 0.48 5.96
CA PHE A 395 -25.33 0.76 6.53
C PHE A 395 -26.39 0.85 5.42
N PHE A 396 -27.43 0.03 5.55
CA PHE A 396 -28.63 0.13 4.71
C PHE A 396 -29.68 1.04 5.37
N SER A 397 -29.84 0.93 6.69
CA SER A 397 -30.68 1.83 7.49
C SER A 397 -29.94 2.26 8.78
N PRO A 398 -29.18 3.36 8.73
CA PRO A 398 -28.40 3.80 9.89
C PRO A 398 -29.30 4.41 10.99
N THR A 399 -28.93 4.18 12.25
CA THR A 399 -29.47 4.90 13.42
C THR A 399 -28.36 5.57 14.19
N TRP A 400 -28.70 6.56 15.02
CA TRP A 400 -27.71 7.24 15.87
C TRP A 400 -26.92 6.27 16.74
N LYS A 401 -27.58 5.28 17.34
CA LYS A 401 -26.93 4.25 18.17
C LYS A 401 -25.88 3.46 17.36
N THR A 402 -26.27 2.86 16.23
CA THR A 402 -25.36 2.01 15.45
C THR A 402 -24.28 2.82 14.74
N ALA A 403 -24.61 4.00 14.22
CA ALA A 403 -23.65 4.91 13.58
C ALA A 403 -22.59 5.39 14.57
N LEU A 404 -23.00 5.79 15.79
CA LEU A 404 -22.08 6.22 16.84
C LEU A 404 -21.21 5.06 17.33
N ALA A 405 -21.79 3.87 17.52
CA ALA A 405 -21.05 2.68 17.93
C ALA A 405 -19.94 2.31 16.94
N VAL A 406 -20.25 2.26 15.65
CA VAL A 406 -19.29 1.97 14.57
C VAL A 406 -18.22 3.05 14.44
N TRP A 407 -18.61 4.33 14.52
CA TRP A 407 -17.65 5.44 14.50
C TRP A 407 -16.69 5.35 15.69
N ARG A 408 -17.21 5.05 16.88
CA ARG A 408 -16.43 4.92 18.12
C ARG A 408 -15.59 3.64 18.17
N ALA A 409 -16.02 2.58 17.50
CA ALA A 409 -15.24 1.36 17.28
C ALA A 409 -14.00 1.62 16.41
N GLY A 410 -13.99 2.71 15.64
CA GLY A 410 -12.83 3.15 14.86
C GLY A 410 -12.74 2.55 13.46
N ILE A 411 -13.84 1.96 12.95
CA ILE A 411 -13.88 1.35 11.62
C ILE A 411 -13.56 2.42 10.55
N PRO A 412 -12.54 2.26 9.71
CA PRO A 412 -11.97 3.35 8.92
C PRO A 412 -12.81 3.75 7.72
N ILE A 413 -13.63 2.85 7.19
CA ILE A 413 -14.55 3.12 6.08
C ILE A 413 -15.97 2.90 6.57
N ARG A 414 -16.80 3.93 6.50
CA ARG A 414 -18.18 3.88 6.99
C ARG A 414 -19.08 4.38 5.88
N VAL A 415 -19.80 3.43 5.29
CA VAL A 415 -20.64 3.62 4.11
C VAL A 415 -22.07 3.77 4.55
N ALA A 416 -22.68 4.89 4.20
CA ALA A 416 -24.12 5.08 4.37
C ALA A 416 -24.64 6.07 3.33
N ARG A 417 -25.95 6.06 3.10
CA ARG A 417 -26.62 7.15 2.40
C ARG A 417 -26.54 8.43 3.24
N ARG A 418 -26.57 9.60 2.60
CA ARG A 418 -26.70 10.87 3.32
C ARG A 418 -28.02 10.90 4.08
N CYS A 419 -27.95 11.24 5.36
CA CYS A 419 -29.05 11.11 6.33
C CYS A 419 -28.99 12.25 7.36
N GLY A 420 -29.13 13.50 6.89
CA GLY A 420 -29.11 14.70 7.74
C GLY A 420 -27.81 14.83 8.55
N LEU A 421 -27.94 15.26 9.82
CA LEU A 421 -26.82 15.51 10.74
C LEU A 421 -25.95 14.27 10.99
N MET A 422 -26.53 13.07 11.01
CA MET A 422 -25.80 11.83 11.23
C MET A 422 -24.75 11.54 10.13
N SER A 423 -24.86 12.20 8.98
CA SER A 423 -23.88 12.09 7.88
C SER A 423 -22.45 12.30 8.38
N VAL A 424 -22.21 13.19 9.35
CA VAL A 424 -20.86 13.45 9.90
C VAL A 424 -20.13 12.20 10.45
N LEU A 425 -20.87 11.14 10.80
CA LEU A 425 -20.32 9.88 11.27
C LEU A 425 -19.83 8.97 10.13
N PHE A 426 -20.22 9.22 8.88
CA PHE A 426 -19.83 8.45 7.71
C PHE A 426 -18.77 9.17 6.88
N ASN A 427 -18.05 8.42 6.05
CA ASN A 427 -16.97 9.00 5.22
C ASN A 427 -16.92 8.46 3.79
N LEU A 428 -17.91 7.66 3.40
CA LEU A 428 -18.12 7.21 2.03
C LEU A 428 -19.62 7.20 1.74
N TYR A 429 -20.03 7.94 0.71
CA TYR A 429 -21.42 8.09 0.34
C TYR A 429 -21.64 7.51 -1.06
N PRO A 430 -22.41 6.42 -1.17
CA PRO A 430 -22.99 5.92 -2.42
C PRO A 430 -23.68 7.03 -3.22
N GLN A 431 -23.63 6.93 -4.55
CA GLN A 431 -24.48 7.79 -5.38
C GLN A 431 -25.95 7.51 -5.07
N ARG A 432 -26.75 8.56 -4.89
CA ARG A 432 -28.19 8.45 -4.65
C ARG A 432 -28.85 7.95 -5.95
N PRO A 433 -29.55 6.80 -5.94
CA PRO A 433 -30.27 6.39 -7.13
C PRO A 433 -31.43 7.36 -7.42
N LYS A 434 -31.65 7.65 -8.71
CA LYS A 434 -32.86 8.32 -9.19
C LYS A 434 -34.02 7.31 -9.18
N ASP A 435 -35.17 7.75 -8.66
CA ASP A 435 -36.48 7.07 -8.65
C ASP A 435 -36.46 5.55 -8.48
N ILE A 436 -36.39 5.10 -7.22
CA ILE A 436 -36.75 3.72 -6.88
C ILE A 436 -37.55 3.73 -5.58
N SER A 437 -38.79 3.25 -5.66
CA SER A 437 -39.63 2.91 -4.51
C SER A 437 -39.30 1.53 -3.92
N ASP A 438 -38.87 0.58 -4.75
CA ASP A 438 -38.49 -0.78 -4.35
C ASP A 438 -37.23 -0.84 -3.45
N PRO A 439 -37.35 -1.26 -2.18
CA PRO A 439 -36.23 -1.34 -1.24
C PRO A 439 -35.14 -2.36 -1.64
N ILE A 440 -35.47 -3.43 -2.38
CA ILE A 440 -34.48 -4.43 -2.83
C ILE A 440 -33.55 -3.81 -3.86
N ARG A 441 -34.10 -3.24 -4.92
CA ARG A 441 -33.33 -2.54 -5.97
C ARG A 441 -32.52 -1.38 -5.41
N LEU A 442 -33.06 -0.68 -4.41
CA LEU A 442 -32.37 0.40 -3.71
C LEU A 442 -31.10 -0.13 -3.00
N ASN A 443 -31.22 -1.22 -2.24
CA ASN A 443 -30.09 -1.86 -1.55
C ASN A 443 -29.05 -2.41 -2.54
N LEU A 444 -29.50 -3.03 -3.63
CA LEU A 444 -28.61 -3.52 -4.70
C LEU A 444 -27.86 -2.39 -5.41
N ARG A 445 -28.50 -1.24 -5.66
CA ARG A 445 -27.80 -0.08 -6.23
C ARG A 445 -26.80 0.53 -5.25
N LEU A 446 -27.11 0.55 -3.95
CA LEU A 446 -26.15 0.93 -2.91
C LEU A 446 -24.92 0.02 -2.97
N ALA A 447 -25.13 -1.30 -2.96
CA ALA A 447 -24.07 -2.30 -3.08
C ALA A 447 -23.28 -2.12 -4.38
N LYS A 448 -23.94 -1.94 -5.53
CA LYS A 448 -23.29 -1.70 -6.83
C LYS A 448 -22.37 -0.48 -6.80
N SER A 449 -22.80 0.61 -6.15
CA SER A 449 -22.03 1.85 -6.08
C SER A 449 -20.69 1.71 -5.32
N ILE A 450 -20.62 0.72 -4.42
CA ILE A 450 -19.40 0.37 -3.69
C ILE A 450 -18.64 -0.79 -4.35
N GLY A 451 -19.05 -1.22 -5.55
CA GLY A 451 -18.37 -2.22 -6.37
C GLY A 451 -18.90 -3.64 -6.21
N ALA A 452 -20.07 -3.85 -5.59
CA ALA A 452 -20.65 -5.19 -5.43
C ALA A 452 -21.02 -5.81 -6.79
N ASN A 453 -21.00 -7.13 -6.84
CA ASN A 453 -21.41 -7.88 -8.03
C ASN A 453 -22.90 -8.19 -7.97
N ILE A 454 -23.69 -7.44 -8.71
CA ILE A 454 -25.16 -7.62 -8.80
C ILE A 454 -25.59 -8.48 -10.00
N ASP A 455 -24.65 -9.07 -10.74
CA ASP A 455 -24.96 -9.82 -11.95
C ASP A 455 -25.84 -11.05 -11.57
N GLY A 456 -26.99 -11.21 -12.23
CA GLY A 456 -27.96 -12.29 -11.96
C GLY A 456 -28.81 -12.11 -10.69
N LEU A 457 -28.88 -10.90 -10.12
CA LEU A 457 -29.75 -10.54 -9.00
C LEU A 457 -30.92 -9.65 -9.48
N PRO A 458 -32.06 -9.63 -8.75
CA PRO A 458 -33.31 -8.99 -9.18
C PRO A 458 -33.29 -7.46 -9.40
#